data_AF-A0A3N1VKM5-F1
#
_entry.id   AF-A0A3N1VKM5-F1
#
_cell.length_a   1.000
_cell.length_b   1.000
_cell.length_c   1.000
_cell.angle_alpha   90.00
_cell.angle_beta   90.00
_cell.angle_gamma   90.00
#
_symmetry.space_group_name_H-M   'P 1'
#
loop_
_entity.id
_entity.type
_entity.pdbx_description
1 polymer ?
#
loop_
_entity_poly.entity_id
_entity_poly.type
_entity_poly.pdbx_seq_one_letter_code
_entity_poly.pdbx_strand_id
1 'polypeptide(L)'
;MAWHSVSQAQKLTQKSRRTLYRDMAAGRVSWRQGTNGHRELETAELIRAYGALSDAGTEEWPTVAQPGGTQNEVALLAEIRELRAEVAELKGMMLRIEDKTSQKDPERRKTPWWRFWGVQR
;
A
#
# COMPACT_ATOMS: atom_id res chain seq x y z
N MET A 1 19.41 -11.15 6.00
CA MET A 1 19.20 -11.79 7.32
C MET A 1 18.88 -10.71 8.35
N ALA A 2 18.28 -11.05 9.50
CA ALA A 2 17.75 -10.07 10.46
C ALA A 2 18.66 -9.90 11.68
N TRP A 3 18.67 -8.68 12.25
CA TRP A 3 19.37 -8.36 13.49
C TRP A 3 18.37 -8.32 14.64
N HIS A 4 18.76 -8.92 15.77
CA HIS A 4 17.91 -9.05 16.94
C HIS A 4 18.57 -8.40 18.15
N SER A 5 17.79 -7.61 18.90
CA SER A 5 18.20 -7.18 20.24
C SER A 5 18.44 -8.39 21.15
N VAL A 6 19.21 -8.21 22.23
CA VAL A 6 19.43 -9.26 23.23
C VAL A 6 18.10 -9.83 23.75
N SER A 7 17.10 -9.00 23.98
CA SER A 7 15.77 -9.42 24.46
C SER A 7 15.05 -10.33 23.46
N GLN A 8 15.12 -10.03 22.16
CA GLN A 8 14.54 -10.89 21.12
C GLN A 8 15.34 -12.20 21.00
N ALA A 9 16.67 -12.12 21.04
CA ALA A 9 17.52 -13.30 21.01
C ALA A 9 17.21 -14.27 22.16
N GLN A 10 16.90 -13.77 23.37
CA GLN A 10 16.47 -14.65 24.46
C GLN A 10 15.20 -15.44 24.12
N LYS A 11 14.21 -14.79 23.52
CA LYS A 11 12.95 -15.43 23.10
C LYS A 11 13.21 -16.47 22.02
N LEU A 12 14.12 -16.19 21.08
CA LEU A 12 14.45 -17.09 19.98
C LEU A 12 15.29 -18.29 20.43
N THR A 13 16.23 -18.11 21.35
CA THR A 13 17.18 -19.17 21.75
C THR A 13 16.80 -19.86 23.06
N GLN A 14 15.78 -19.35 23.77
CA GLN A 14 15.41 -19.75 25.14
C GLN A 14 16.61 -19.69 26.11
N LYS A 15 17.53 -18.74 25.91
CA LYS A 15 18.68 -18.51 26.80
C LYS A 15 18.48 -17.24 27.62
N SER A 16 19.05 -17.20 28.81
CA SER A 16 19.04 -16.00 29.65
C SER A 16 19.95 -14.91 29.08
N ARG A 17 19.65 -13.62 29.35
CA ARG A 17 20.55 -12.49 29.00
C ARG A 17 21.98 -12.72 29.47
N ARG A 18 22.14 -13.24 30.71
CA ARG A 18 23.45 -13.56 31.29
C ARG A 18 24.23 -14.53 30.42
N THR A 19 23.56 -15.57 29.90
CA THR A 19 24.17 -16.55 28.99
C THR A 19 24.59 -15.87 27.70
N LEU A 20 23.70 -15.10 27.07
CA LEU A 20 24.01 -14.39 25.83
C LEU A 20 25.19 -13.43 25.99
N TYR A 21 25.24 -12.64 27.06
CA TYR A 21 26.35 -11.72 27.31
C TYR A 21 27.67 -12.44 27.62
N ARG A 22 27.62 -13.56 28.36
CA ARG A 22 28.81 -14.39 28.58
C ARG A 22 29.32 -14.96 27.27
N ASP A 23 28.43 -15.46 26.42
CA ASP A 23 28.78 -16.09 25.15
C ASP A 23 29.29 -15.04 24.14
N MET A 24 28.80 -13.79 24.19
CA MET A 24 29.41 -12.64 23.50
C MET A 24 30.82 -12.35 24.01
N ALA A 25 31.02 -12.29 25.32
CA ALA A 25 32.33 -12.02 25.92
C ALA A 25 33.35 -13.13 25.62
N ALA A 26 32.87 -14.37 25.51
CA ALA A 26 33.66 -15.53 25.10
C ALA A 26 33.88 -15.64 23.58
N GLY A 27 33.32 -14.74 22.77
CA GLY A 27 33.44 -14.76 21.31
C GLY A 27 32.69 -15.90 20.62
N ARG A 28 31.79 -16.60 21.34
CA ARG A 28 30.99 -17.71 20.76
C ARG A 28 30.00 -17.20 19.72
N VAL A 29 29.50 -15.98 19.90
CA VAL A 29 28.61 -15.27 18.98
C VAL A 29 29.19 -13.90 18.67
N SER A 30 29.18 -13.52 17.40
CA SER A 30 29.47 -12.14 17.00
C SER A 30 28.24 -11.26 17.22
N TRP A 31 28.50 -10.00 17.56
CA TRP A 31 27.48 -9.00 17.83
C TRP A 31 27.96 -7.66 17.30
N ARG A 32 27.02 -6.73 17.11
CA ARG A 32 27.32 -5.34 16.75
C ARG A 32 26.57 -4.37 17.65
N GLN A 33 26.95 -3.10 17.59
CA GLN A 33 26.17 -2.03 18.19
C GLN A 33 25.10 -1.56 17.19
N GLY A 34 23.84 -1.60 17.61
CA GLY A 34 22.70 -1.09 16.84
C GLY A 34 22.65 0.45 16.85
N THR A 35 21.68 1.01 16.11
CA THR A 35 21.48 2.47 16.00
C THR A 35 21.11 3.14 17.33
N ASN A 36 20.55 2.38 18.27
CA ASN A 36 20.21 2.79 19.63
C ASN A 36 21.34 2.56 20.65
N GLY A 37 22.52 2.11 20.20
CA GLY A 37 23.65 1.82 21.09
C GLY A 37 23.57 0.47 21.81
N HIS A 38 22.49 -0.30 21.63
CA HIS A 38 22.35 -1.63 22.23
C HIS A 38 23.06 -2.71 21.40
N ARG A 39 23.38 -3.85 22.04
CA ARG A 39 23.98 -4.99 21.34
C ARG A 39 22.92 -5.76 20.55
N GLU A 40 23.25 -6.08 19.30
CA GLU A 40 22.43 -6.86 18.40
C GLU A 40 23.20 -8.10 17.91
N LEU A 41 22.46 -9.19 17.73
CA LEU A 41 22.93 -10.48 17.25
C LEU A 41 22.22 -10.81 15.93
N GLU A 42 22.96 -11.30 14.94
CA GLU A 42 22.36 -11.73 13.68
C GLU A 42 21.67 -13.09 13.82
N THR A 43 20.57 -13.32 13.11
CA THR A 43 19.87 -14.61 13.09
C THR A 43 20.82 -15.77 12.71
N ALA A 44 21.74 -15.56 11.76
CA ALA A 44 22.73 -16.56 11.34
C ALA A 44 23.58 -17.06 12.50
N GLU A 45 24.07 -16.11 13.30
CA GLU A 45 24.96 -16.36 14.44
C GLU A 45 24.22 -17.06 15.57
N LEU A 46 22.96 -16.70 15.80
CA LEU A 46 22.11 -17.39 16.76
C LEU A 46 21.91 -18.86 16.35
N ILE A 47 21.62 -19.12 15.07
CA ILE A 47 21.44 -20.49 14.56
C ILE A 47 22.75 -21.28 14.65
N ARG A 48 23.88 -20.68 14.26
CA ARG A 48 25.20 -21.32 14.33
C ARG A 48 25.57 -21.70 15.76
N ALA A 49 25.34 -20.81 16.73
CA ALA A 49 25.78 -21.04 18.11
C ALA A 49 24.82 -21.89 18.94
N TYR A 50 23.51 -21.81 18.68
CA TYR A 50 22.47 -22.40 19.53
C TYR A 50 21.57 -23.41 18.81
N GLY A 51 21.68 -23.55 17.48
CA GLY A 51 20.86 -24.45 16.69
C GLY A 51 19.53 -23.83 16.27
N ALA A 52 18.54 -24.68 15.97
CA ALA A 52 17.20 -24.25 15.59
C ALA A 52 16.60 -23.30 16.64
N LEU A 53 16.07 -22.17 16.18
CA LEU A 53 15.44 -21.17 17.04
C LEU A 53 14.00 -21.57 17.34
N SER A 54 13.48 -21.20 18.51
CA SER A 54 12.10 -21.48 18.88
C SER A 54 11.13 -20.58 18.12
N ASP A 55 10.03 -21.18 17.63
CA ASP A 55 8.93 -20.49 16.96
C ASP A 55 8.12 -19.55 17.88
N ALA A 56 8.45 -19.50 19.18
CA ALA A 56 7.82 -18.65 20.19
C ALA A 56 7.96 -17.12 19.92
N GLY A 57 8.64 -16.72 18.84
CA GLY A 57 8.64 -15.35 18.33
C GLY A 57 7.45 -15.01 17.43
N THR A 58 6.67 -16.01 17.00
CA THR A 58 5.47 -15.88 16.19
C THR A 58 4.25 -16.34 16.98
N GLU A 59 4.18 -15.95 18.26
CA GLU A 59 2.89 -16.01 18.95
C GLU A 59 2.01 -14.90 18.38
N GLU A 60 0.99 -15.34 17.67
CA GLU A 60 -0.08 -14.59 17.03
C GLU A 60 0.36 -13.77 15.80
N TRP A 61 -0.02 -14.28 14.63
CA TRP A 61 -0.52 -13.40 13.59
C TRP A 61 -1.51 -12.47 14.28
N PRO A 62 -1.38 -11.14 14.17
CA PRO A 62 -2.38 -10.23 14.73
C PRO A 62 -3.74 -10.61 14.12
N THR A 63 -4.53 -11.36 14.87
CA THR A 63 -5.89 -11.73 14.47
C THR A 63 -6.80 -10.51 14.61
N VAL A 64 -6.35 -9.55 15.43
CA VAL A 64 -6.90 -8.21 15.53
C VAL A 64 -6.11 -7.32 14.58
N ALA A 65 -6.74 -6.91 13.48
CA ALA A 65 -6.30 -5.75 12.73
C ALA A 65 -6.08 -4.60 13.72
N GLN A 66 -4.93 -3.92 13.65
CA GLN A 66 -4.69 -2.71 14.43
C GLN A 66 -5.96 -1.84 14.44
N PRO A 67 -6.52 -1.45 15.60
CA PRO A 67 -7.63 -0.50 15.69
C PRO A 67 -7.06 0.91 15.40
N GLY A 68 -6.62 1.05 14.17
CA GLY A 68 -5.96 2.18 13.54
C GLY A 68 -6.03 2.01 12.02
N GLY A 69 -6.85 1.07 11.53
CA GLY A 69 -7.41 1.11 10.18
C GLY A 69 -8.10 2.46 10.03
N THR A 70 -7.37 3.37 9.40
CA THR A 70 -7.78 4.68 8.91
C THR A 70 -8.73 5.42 9.85
N GLN A 71 -8.19 6.26 10.74
CA GLN A 71 -8.96 7.20 11.57
C GLN A 71 -9.98 8.06 10.78
N ASN A 72 -9.91 8.03 9.44
CA ASN A 72 -10.74 8.75 8.50
C ASN A 72 -11.57 7.83 7.58
N GLU A 73 -11.81 6.55 7.89
CA GLU A 73 -12.59 5.65 7.01
C GLU A 73 -13.95 6.25 6.65
N VAL A 74 -14.64 6.86 7.62
CA VAL A 74 -15.91 7.57 7.39
C VAL A 74 -15.74 8.77 6.46
N ALA A 75 -14.67 9.54 6.62
CA ALA A 75 -14.38 10.70 5.77
C ALA A 75 -14.01 10.28 4.34
N LEU A 76 -13.23 9.21 4.19
CA LEU A 76 -12.88 8.64 2.88
C LEU A 76 -14.10 8.06 2.17
N LEU A 77 -15.00 7.40 2.91
CA LEU A 77 -16.26 6.91 2.33
C LEU A 77 -17.18 8.06 1.91
N ALA A 78 -17.19 9.18 2.63
CA ALA A 78 -17.91 10.38 2.23
C ALA A 78 -17.32 10.98 0.94
N GLU A 79 -15.99 11.12 0.87
CA GLU A 79 -15.27 11.63 -0.30
C GLU A 79 -15.48 10.74 -1.54
N ILE A 80 -15.44 9.42 -1.38
CA ILE A 80 -15.74 8.48 -2.47
C ILE A 80 -17.17 8.65 -2.99
N ARG A 81 -18.15 8.94 -2.12
CA ARG A 81 -19.54 9.15 -2.53
C ARG A 81 -19.69 10.46 -3.31
N GLU A 82 -19.03 11.53 -2.85
CA GLU A 82 -19.02 12.83 -3.52
C GLU A 82 -18.38 12.74 -4.91
N LEU A 83 -17.19 12.15 -5.00
CA LEU A 83 -16.52 11.93 -6.29
C LEU A 83 -17.36 11.08 -7.25
N ARG A 84 -18.09 10.07 -6.75
CA ARG A 84 -19.00 9.27 -7.59
C ARG A 84 -20.18 10.09 -8.09
N ALA A 85 -20.71 11.02 -7.30
CA ALA A 85 -21.80 11.90 -7.70
C ALA A 85 -21.33 12.87 -8.79
N GLU A 86 -20.16 13.51 -8.61
CA GLU A 86 -19.57 14.39 -9.62
C GLU A 86 -19.31 13.66 -10.93
N VAL A 87 -18.75 12.44 -10.88
CA VAL A 87 -18.52 11.62 -12.09
C VAL A 87 -19.84 11.28 -12.79
N ALA A 88 -20.91 11.01 -12.05
CA ALA A 88 -22.23 10.75 -12.63
C ALA A 88 -22.79 12.00 -13.31
N GLU A 89 -22.65 13.17 -12.68
CA GLU A 89 -23.07 14.45 -13.24
C GLU A 89 -22.30 14.78 -14.53
N LEU A 90 -20.96 14.71 -14.49
CA LEU A 90 -20.10 14.97 -15.65
C LEU A 90 -20.43 14.04 -16.83
N LYS A 91 -20.65 12.75 -16.57
CA LYS A 91 -21.09 11.79 -17.60
C LYS A 91 -22.45 12.17 -18.18
N GLY A 92 -23.39 12.61 -17.33
CA GLY A 92 -24.70 13.10 -17.78
C GLY A 92 -24.60 14.36 -18.65
N MET A 93 -23.72 15.30 -18.31
CA MET A 93 -23.46 16.48 -19.13
C MET A 93 -22.84 16.10 -20.48
N MET A 94 -21.87 15.19 -20.49
CA MET A 94 -21.23 14.68 -21.71
C MET A 94 -22.26 14.03 -22.65
N LEU A 95 -23.11 13.13 -22.14
CA LEU A 95 -24.19 12.52 -22.92
C LEU A 95 -25.13 13.56 -23.55
N ARG A 96 -25.49 14.61 -22.80
CA ARG A 96 -26.35 15.68 -23.31
C ARG A 96 -25.66 16.51 -24.40
N ILE A 97 -24.35 16.70 -24.31
CA ILE A 97 -23.56 17.37 -25.34
C ILE A 97 -23.50 16.49 -26.59
N GLU A 98 -23.21 15.19 -26.44
CA GLU A 98 -23.17 14.22 -27.53
C GLU A 98 -24.51 14.10 -28.27
N ASP A 99 -25.62 14.04 -27.54
CA ASP A 99 -26.98 14.05 -28.11
C ASP A 99 -27.26 15.36 -28.85
N LYS A 100 -26.91 16.52 -28.28
CA LYS A 100 -27.02 17.82 -28.96
C LYS A 100 -26.16 17.91 -30.23
N THR A 101 -24.98 17.30 -30.25
CA THR A 101 -24.14 17.25 -31.47
C THR A 101 -24.70 16.29 -32.51
N SER A 102 -25.29 15.17 -32.08
CA SER A 102 -25.94 14.19 -32.96
C SER A 102 -27.25 14.72 -33.55
N GLN A 103 -28.03 15.46 -32.76
CA GLN A 103 -29.24 16.16 -33.21
C GLN A 103 -28.97 17.39 -34.08
N LYS A 104 -27.73 17.88 -34.16
CA LYS A 104 -27.31 18.90 -35.15
C LYS A 104 -26.92 18.29 -36.49
N ASP A 105 -27.01 16.97 -36.66
CA ASP A 105 -26.83 16.29 -37.93
C ASP A 105 -28.07 15.52 -38.44
N PRO A 106 -29.24 16.16 -38.56
CA PRO A 106 -30.21 15.79 -39.58
C PRO A 106 -30.09 16.80 -40.72
N GLU A 107 -29.63 16.32 -41.87
CA GLU A 107 -29.69 17.00 -43.16
C GLU A 107 -28.67 18.13 -43.44
N ARG A 108 -27.38 17.79 -43.52
CA ARG A 108 -26.50 18.44 -44.52
C ARG A 108 -26.70 17.86 -45.93
N ARG A 109 -27.95 17.74 -46.38
CA ARG A 109 -28.24 17.83 -47.82
C ARG A 109 -28.17 19.31 -48.17
N LYS A 110 -26.95 19.84 -48.23
CA LYS A 110 -26.68 21.17 -48.74
C LYS A 110 -27.16 21.19 -50.18
N THR A 111 -28.36 21.71 -50.43
CA THR A 111 -28.73 22.15 -51.77
C THR A 111 -27.67 23.16 -52.20
N PRO A 112 -26.92 22.89 -53.27
CA PRO A 112 -25.88 23.80 -53.72
C PRO A 112 -26.53 25.15 -54.04
N TRP A 113 -26.00 26.22 -53.46
CA TRP A 113 -26.55 27.58 -53.53
C TRP A 113 -26.76 28.09 -54.96
N TRP A 114 -26.03 27.53 -55.93
CA TRP A 114 -26.16 27.80 -57.37
C TRP A 114 -27.53 27.40 -57.95
N ARG A 115 -28.29 26.49 -57.30
CA ARG A 115 -29.63 26.11 -57.75
C ARG A 115 -30.67 27.22 -57.59
N PHE A 116 -30.42 28.22 -56.76
CA PHE A 116 -31.32 29.36 -56.56
C PHE A 116 -31.09 30.50 -57.57
N TRP A 117 -29.97 30.47 -58.31
CA TRP A 117 -29.52 31.57 -59.18
C TRP A 117 -29.29 31.14 -60.64
N GLY A 118 -29.85 29.99 -61.04
CA GLY A 118 -29.77 29.49 -62.41
C GLY A 118 -30.62 30.32 -63.37
N VAL A 119 -29.98 31.31 -63.97
CA VAL A 119 -30.47 32.23 -65.00
C VAL A 119 -31.16 31.49 -66.15
N GLN A 120 -32.41 31.89 -66.43
CA GLN A 120 -33.11 31.61 -67.68
C GLN A 120 -32.56 32.54 -68.76
N ARG A 121 -31.94 32.00 -69.81
CA ARG A 121 -31.68 32.72 -71.06
C ARG A 121 -31.89 31.77 -72.23
#